data_AF-A0A537EE85-F1
#
_entry.id   AF-A0A537EE85-F1
#
_cell.length_a   1.000
_cell.length_b   1.000
_cell.length_c   1.000
_cell.angle_alpha   90.00
_cell.angle_beta   90.00
_cell.angle_gamma   90.00
#
_symmetry.space_group_name_H-M   'P 1'
#
loop_
_entity.id
_entity.type
_entity.pdbx_description
1 polymer ?
#
loop_
_entity_poly.entity_id
_entity_poly.type
_entity_poly.pdbx_seq_one_letter_code
_entity_poly.pdbx_strand_id
1 'polypeptide(L)'
;MSRGRLLVLALVALAVVAFFAAGGARYFTFENVKAQQAAIESWYFAHPWQTALGFFALYVAVAALSLPGATLLTLIAGAVFGLLWG
;
A
#
# COMPACT_ATOMS: atom_id res chain seq x y z
N MET A 1 1.67 25.57 -12.86
CA MET A 1 0.86 24.48 -12.25
C MET A 1 -0.50 25.05 -11.87
N SER A 2 -1.61 24.34 -12.13
CA SER A 2 -2.93 24.83 -11.70
C SER A 2 -3.09 24.72 -10.18
N ARG A 3 -3.78 25.67 -9.55
CA ARG A 3 -3.97 25.74 -8.09
C ARG A 3 -4.57 24.45 -7.50
N GLY A 4 -5.47 23.80 -8.24
CA GLY A 4 -6.04 22.51 -7.84
C GLY A 4 -5.01 21.39 -7.76
N ARG A 5 -4.00 21.36 -8.64
CA ARG A 5 -2.94 20.36 -8.62
C ARG A 5 -2.01 20.54 -7.40
N LEU A 6 -1.79 21.78 -6.97
CA LEU A 6 -1.02 22.10 -5.76
C LEU A 6 -1.75 21.68 -4.48
N LEU A 7 -3.07 21.89 -4.42
CA LEU A 7 -3.88 21.44 -3.28
C LEU A 7 -3.87 19.92 -3.12
N VAL A 8 -4.03 19.17 -4.23
CA VAL A 8 -3.97 17.70 -4.21
C VAL A 8 -2.59 17.22 -3.75
N LEU A 9 -1.51 17.82 -4.26
CA LEU A 9 -0.14 17.47 -3.84
C LEU A 9 0.08 17.73 -2.35
N ALA A 10 -0.37 18.88 -1.84
CA ALA A 10 -0.25 19.21 -0.42
C ALA A 10 -1.04 18.23 0.46
N LEU A 11 -2.24 17.82 0.03
CA LEU A 11 -3.07 16.87 0.77
C LEU A 11 -2.45 15.47 0.81
N VAL A 12 -1.91 15.01 -0.32
CA VAL A 12 -1.18 13.73 -0.40
C VAL A 12 0.08 13.76 0.47
N ALA A 13 0.86 14.84 0.41
CA ALA A 13 2.04 14.99 1.26
C ALA A 13 1.69 14.97 2.76
N LEU A 14 0.61 15.63 3.16
CA LEU A 14 0.14 15.63 4.54
C LEU A 14 -0.29 14.22 5.01
N ALA A 15 -1.01 13.48 4.17
CA ALA A 15 -1.43 12.11 4.47
C ALA A 15 -0.23 11.17 4.65
N VAL A 16 0.82 11.34 3.85
CA VAL A 16 2.06 10.56 3.93
C VAL A 16 2.82 10.88 5.21
N VAL A 17 3.00 12.16 5.51
CA VAL A 17 3.66 12.59 6.75
C VAL A 17 2.90 12.07 7.96
N ALA A 18 1.56 12.17 7.96
CA ALA A 18 0.73 11.61 9.03
C ALA A 18 0.87 10.09 9.15
N PHE A 19 0.94 9.37 8.02
CA PHE A 19 1.15 7.92 8.00
C PHE A 19 2.49 7.51 8.62
N PHE A 20 3.59 8.17 8.24
CA PHE A 20 4.90 7.89 8.82
C PHE A 20 5.00 8.34 10.29
N ALA A 21 4.46 9.52 10.63
CA ALA A 21 4.45 10.05 11.99
C ALA A 21 3.59 9.19 12.96
N ALA A 22 2.50 8.60 12.48
CA ALA A 22 1.68 7.65 13.23
C ALA A 22 2.34 6.25 13.38
N GLY A 23 3.55 6.07 12.84
CA GLY A 23 4.27 4.80 12.91
C GLY A 23 3.74 3.74 11.95
N GLY A 24 3.07 4.12 10.86
CA GLY A 24 2.56 3.21 9.83
C GLY A 24 3.62 2.20 9.32
N ALA A 25 4.88 2.63 9.28
CA ALA A 25 6.02 1.78 8.95
C ALA A 25 6.17 0.53 9.84
N ARG A 26 5.76 0.60 11.12
CA ARG A 26 5.78 -0.55 12.05
C ARG A 26 4.77 -1.64 11.69
N TYR A 27 3.71 -1.27 10.98
CA TYR A 27 2.70 -2.21 10.49
C TYR A 27 3.16 -2.88 9.18
N PHE A 28 4.06 -2.23 8.44
CA PHE A 28 4.76 -2.76 7.26
C PHE A 28 5.99 -3.60 7.64
N THR A 29 5.92 -4.35 8.73
CA THR A 29 6.94 -5.36 9.07
C THR A 29 6.50 -6.72 8.55
N PHE A 30 7.47 -7.53 8.11
CA PHE A 30 7.21 -8.88 7.61
C PHE A 30 6.42 -9.74 8.62
N GLU A 31 6.71 -9.63 9.92
CA GLU A 31 5.97 -10.34 10.98
C GLU A 31 4.48 -9.97 11.03
N ASN A 32 4.14 -8.68 11.01
CA ASN A 32 2.75 -8.23 11.01
C ASN A 32 2.00 -8.63 9.73
N VAL A 33 2.66 -8.54 8.56
CA VAL A 33 2.07 -9.01 7.30
C VAL A 33 1.79 -10.51 7.36
N LYS A 34 2.73 -11.29 7.88
CA LYS A 34 2.57 -12.74 8.05
C LYS A 34 1.48 -13.09 9.06
N ALA A 35 1.36 -12.34 10.16
CA ALA A 35 0.29 -12.52 11.14
C ALA A 35 -1.10 -12.24 10.56
N GLN A 36 -1.21 -11.32 9.59
CA GLN A 36 -2.46 -10.97 8.92
C GLN A 36 -2.67 -11.74 7.60
N GLN A 37 -1.75 -12.62 7.20
CA GLN A 37 -1.77 -13.30 5.90
C GLN A 37 -3.10 -14.05 5.66
N ALA A 38 -3.56 -14.84 6.64
CA ALA A 38 -4.81 -15.58 6.51
C ALA A 38 -6.04 -14.67 6.39
N ALA A 39 -6.04 -13.52 7.09
CA ALA A 39 -7.13 -12.54 7.00
C ALA A 39 -7.14 -11.86 5.62
N ILE A 40 -5.96 -11.47 5.12
CA ILE A 40 -5.79 -10.86 3.80
C ILE A 40 -6.23 -11.84 2.70
N GLU A 41 -5.84 -13.11 2.81
CA GLU A 41 -6.21 -14.15 1.87
C GLU A 41 -7.73 -14.39 1.86
N SER A 42 -8.36 -14.48 3.03
CA SER A 42 -9.82 -14.59 3.13
C SER A 42 -10.55 -13.40 2.51
N TRP A 43 -10.01 -12.19 2.68
CA TRP A 43 -10.57 -10.97 2.11
C TRP A 43 -10.40 -10.91 0.60
N TYR A 44 -9.24 -11.34 0.09
CA TYR A 44 -8.97 -11.45 -1.33
C TYR A 44 -9.94 -12.42 -2.02
N PHE A 45 -10.20 -13.58 -1.43
CA PHE A 45 -11.17 -14.54 -1.96
C PHE A 45 -12.60 -13.99 -1.95
N ALA A 46 -12.97 -13.18 -0.96
CA ALA A 46 -14.29 -12.55 -0.89
C ALA A 46 -14.44 -11.35 -1.83
N HIS A 47 -13.38 -10.55 -2.03
CA HIS A 47 -13.41 -9.28 -2.76
C HIS A 47 -12.15 -9.05 -3.60
N PRO A 48 -11.91 -9.85 -4.65
CA PRO A 48 -10.66 -9.83 -5.41
C PRO A 48 -10.43 -8.48 -6.12
N TRP A 49 -11.47 -7.91 -6.75
CA TRP A 49 -11.38 -6.62 -7.43
C TRP A 49 -11.09 -5.45 -6.48
N GLN A 50 -11.70 -5.44 -5.30
CA GLN A 50 -11.46 -4.39 -4.30
C GLN A 50 -10.03 -4.49 -3.76
N THR A 51 -9.55 -5.71 -3.53
CA THR A 51 -8.18 -5.97 -3.07
C THR A 51 -7.15 -5.52 -4.12
N ALA A 52 -7.38 -5.83 -5.40
CA ALA A 52 -6.52 -5.39 -6.50
C ALA A 52 -6.51 -3.86 -6.65
N LEU A 53 -7.67 -3.20 -6.60
CA LEU A 53 -7.79 -1.74 -6.69
C LEU A 53 -7.10 -1.05 -5.50
N GLY A 54 -7.31 -1.57 -4.29
CA GLY A 54 -6.66 -1.06 -3.07
C GLY A 54 -5.14 -1.19 -3.14
N PHE A 55 -4.64 -2.36 -3.55
CA PHE A 55 -3.20 -2.59 -3.72
C PHE A 55 -2.61 -1.69 -4.80
N PHE A 56 -3.28 -1.55 -5.95
CA PHE A 56 -2.83 -0.68 -7.04
C PHE A 56 -2.74 0.79 -6.60
N ALA A 57 -3.77 1.30 -5.91
CA ALA A 57 -3.75 2.67 -5.39
C ALA A 57 -2.61 2.90 -4.40
N LEU A 58 -2.37 1.93 -3.50
CA LEU A 58 -1.26 1.97 -2.56
C LEU A 58 0.10 1.95 -3.28
N TYR A 59 0.26 1.07 -4.27
CA TYR A 59 1.48 0.97 -5.09
C TYR A 59 1.76 2.28 -5.82
N VAL A 60 0.75 2.86 -6.48
CA VAL A 60 0.87 4.14 -7.18
C VAL A 60 1.25 5.25 -6.20
N ALA A 61 0.66 5.28 -5.01
CA ALA A 61 1.02 6.26 -3.98
C ALA A 61 2.51 6.11 -3.59
N VAL A 62 2.93 4.90 -3.23
CA VAL A 62 4.33 4.64 -2.81
C VAL A 62 5.32 4.96 -3.93
N ALA A 63 5.01 4.61 -5.17
CA ALA A 63 5.84 4.94 -6.33
C ALA A 63 5.88 6.45 -6.60
N ALA A 64 4.72 7.14 -6.60
CA ALA A 64 4.62 8.57 -6.86
C ALA A 64 5.32 9.41 -5.77
N LEU A 65 5.31 8.93 -4.54
CA LEU A 65 5.98 9.55 -3.40
C LEU A 65 7.43 9.09 -3.24
N SER A 66 7.90 8.17 -4.09
CA SER A 66 9.24 7.58 -4.06
C SER A 66 9.63 7.07 -2.67
N LEU A 67 8.66 6.47 -1.95
CA LEU A 67 8.89 6.01 -0.59
C LEU A 67 9.76 4.75 -0.58
N PRO A 68 10.75 4.64 0.33
CA PRO A 68 11.47 3.41 0.55
C PRO A 68 10.49 2.35 1.10
N GLY A 69 10.38 1.21 0.43
CA GLY A 69 9.38 0.18 0.77
C GLY A 69 8.86 -0.64 -0.41
N ALA A 70 9.27 -0.32 -1.65
CA ALA A 70 8.87 -1.05 -2.85
C ALA A 70 9.12 -2.57 -2.74
N THR A 71 10.24 -2.98 -2.15
CA THR A 71 10.58 -4.40 -1.94
C THR A 71 9.53 -5.13 -1.09
N LEU A 72 9.01 -4.47 -0.06
CA LEU A 72 8.01 -5.05 0.84
C LEU A 72 6.65 -5.12 0.15
N LEU A 73 6.30 -4.12 -0.67
CA LEU A 73 5.10 -4.15 -1.51
C LEU A 73 5.15 -5.29 -2.53
N THR A 74 6.29 -5.54 -3.17
CA THR A 74 6.43 -6.67 -4.11
C THR A 74 6.27 -8.02 -3.39
N LEU A 75 6.82 -8.17 -2.19
CA LEU A 75 6.61 -9.35 -1.35
C LEU A 75 5.15 -9.54 -0.96
N ILE A 76 4.45 -8.46 -0.57
CA ILE A 76 3.02 -8.49 -0.29
C ILE A 76 2.22 -8.85 -1.55
N ALA A 77 2.57 -8.28 -2.71
CA ALA A 77 1.92 -8.59 -3.97
C ALA A 77 1.97 -10.10 -4.27
N GLY A 78 3.17 -10.69 -4.20
CA GLY A 78 3.35 -12.13 -4.40
C GLY A 78 2.63 -13.00 -3.36
N ALA A 79 2.49 -12.50 -2.12
CA ALA A 79 1.75 -13.21 -1.06
C ALA A 79 0.22 -13.13 -1.23
N VAL A 80 -0.31 -12.04 -1.78
CA VAL A 80 -1.76 -11.80 -1.93
C VAL A 80 -2.29 -12.31 -3.27
N PHE A 81 -1.58 -12.06 -4.37
CA PHE A 81 -2.01 -12.40 -5.72
C PHE A 81 -1.34 -13.69 -6.24
N GLY A 82 -0.33 -14.19 -5.53
CA GLY A 82 0.48 -15.34 -5.93
C GLY A 82 1.72 -14.94 -6.75
N LEU A 83 2.75 -15.78 -6.71
CA LEU A 83 4.06 -15.55 -7.36
C LEU A 83 4.02 -15.29 -8.87
N LEU A 84 2.97 -15.71 -9.57
CA LEU A 84 2.83 -15.51 -11.01
C LEU A 84 2.14 -14.19 -11.38
N TRP A 85 1.44 -13.58 -10.43
CA TRP A 85 0.58 -12.42 -10.65
C TRP A 85 0.99 -11.20 -9.80
N GLY A 86 1.97 -11.35 -8.90
CA GLY A 86 2.42 -10.33 -7.95
C GLY A 86 3.91 -10.07 -7.99
#